data_AF-A0A938LH30-F1
#
_entry.id   AF-A0A938LH30-F1
#
_cell.length_a   1.000
_cell.length_b   1.000
_cell.length_c   1.000
_cell.angle_alpha   90.00
_cell.angle_beta   90.00
_cell.angle_gamma   90.00
#
_symmetry.space_group_name_H-M   'P 1'
#
loop_
_entity.id
_entity.type
_entity.pdbx_description
1 polymer ?
#
loop_
_entity_poly.entity_id
_entity_poly.type
_entity_poly.pdbx_seq_one_letter_code
_entity_poly.pdbx_strand_id
1 'polypeptide(L)'
;METIHRDYSPRDVRFHYIYKALAHPENNGYVTPFTLEERLMHIREAERTLGSAIPWICDTMANDLKHALGDAPNSEFIIDPDGKVVRRRSWSNPVALRRDLEELVGAVEHPTRVEDLDLVGAPPPKVAASGVVPRVRPPDRMSPVTVIPRESSSPFYVKLRAEADENLLRQGKGTLYLGFHLDPLYHVHWNNLAAPLTFSIKTPSGVEATPPRGEGPKVDAPADVDPREFLIEVSGASRDSLTVHVDYFACNDDEGWCRPASQQYTVSLQYDPDGGTVRGRDRGPMDNRARGGPLAQRPGPRPESGPTGRPPETRLDDVERVMGLVVRADAAHRTIQVRGRGGLEREFHLTDDAVLIVDGRRAEPGDLAPGQRVVLGFRRSEDGKALAMRVTARTGGTY
;
A
#
# COMPACT_ATOMS: atom_id res chain seq x y z
N MET A 1 -0.97 19.72 -8.27
CA MET A 1 -1.59 19.29 -9.54
C MET A 1 -2.58 20.34 -10.02
N GLU A 2 -3.61 20.67 -9.24
CA GLU A 2 -4.63 21.67 -9.62
C GLU A 2 -4.09 23.04 -10.07
N THR A 3 -3.06 23.58 -9.39
CA THR A 3 -2.44 24.84 -9.84
C THR A 3 -1.83 24.75 -11.23
N ILE A 4 -1.22 23.60 -11.56
CA ILE A 4 -0.60 23.35 -12.87
C ILE A 4 -1.70 23.17 -13.92
N HIS A 5 -2.76 22.45 -13.58
CA HIS A 5 -3.94 22.32 -14.44
C HIS A 5 -4.52 23.70 -14.80
N ARG A 6 -4.76 24.57 -13.81
CA ARG A 6 -5.28 25.93 -14.04
C ARG A 6 -4.39 26.76 -14.98
N ASP A 7 -3.07 26.63 -14.84
CA ASP A 7 -2.10 27.38 -15.62
C ASP A 7 -1.96 26.89 -17.07
N TYR A 8 -2.01 25.57 -17.28
CA TYR A 8 -1.65 24.96 -18.57
C TYR A 8 -2.85 24.45 -19.38
N SER A 9 -4.03 24.27 -18.78
CA SER A 9 -5.23 23.91 -19.55
C SER A 9 -5.67 24.95 -20.58
N PRO A 10 -5.55 26.28 -20.32
CA PRO A 10 -5.76 27.30 -21.36
C PRO A 10 -4.70 27.30 -22.47
N ARG A 11 -3.63 26.51 -22.33
CA ARG A 11 -2.51 26.38 -23.28
C ARG A 11 -2.52 25.01 -23.98
N ASP A 12 -3.71 24.49 -24.25
CA ASP A 12 -3.97 23.21 -24.95
C ASP A 12 -3.41 21.95 -24.27
N VAL A 13 -3.04 22.01 -22.99
CA VAL A 13 -2.64 20.82 -22.21
C VAL A 13 -3.85 20.19 -21.54
N ARG A 14 -4.11 18.92 -21.83
CA ARG A 14 -5.20 18.15 -21.19
C ARG A 14 -4.67 17.32 -20.03
N PHE A 15 -5.35 17.38 -18.90
CA PHE A 15 -5.00 16.63 -17.70
C PHE A 15 -6.08 15.58 -17.43
N HIS A 16 -5.66 14.40 -16.99
CA HIS A 16 -6.55 13.35 -16.52
C HIS A 16 -5.92 12.65 -15.33
N TYR A 17 -6.73 12.35 -14.32
CA TYR A 17 -6.38 11.33 -13.32
C TYR A 17 -6.85 9.97 -13.81
N ILE A 18 -6.07 8.92 -13.54
CA ILE A 18 -6.46 7.54 -13.85
C ILE A 18 -6.72 6.83 -12.53
N TYR A 19 -7.96 6.43 -12.31
CA TYR A 19 -8.34 5.60 -11.18
C TYR A 19 -8.16 4.13 -11.53
N LYS A 20 -7.33 3.44 -10.75
CA LYS A 20 -6.95 2.02 -10.95
C LYS A 20 -7.06 1.26 -9.63
N ALA A 21 -6.68 -0.01 -9.63
CA ALA A 21 -6.62 -0.82 -8.41
C ALA A 21 -5.93 -0.09 -7.23
N LEU A 22 -6.49 -0.28 -6.03
CA LEU A 22 -6.01 0.37 -4.82
C LEU A 22 -4.62 -0.15 -4.44
N ALA A 23 -3.63 0.74 -4.37
CA ALA A 23 -2.30 0.39 -3.90
C ALA A 23 -2.28 -0.01 -2.41
N HIS A 24 -3.13 0.65 -1.63
CA HIS A 24 -3.28 0.46 -0.18
C HIS A 24 -4.75 0.36 0.22
N PRO A 25 -5.39 -0.79 0.02
CA PRO A 25 -6.72 -1.06 0.56
C PRO A 25 -6.74 -0.86 2.08
N GLU A 26 -7.93 -0.59 2.61
CA GLU A 26 -8.25 -0.19 3.99
C GLU A 26 -7.78 1.21 4.39
N ASN A 27 -6.93 1.88 3.59
CA ASN A 27 -6.52 3.24 3.89
C ASN A 27 -7.74 4.18 3.79
N ASN A 28 -8.03 4.91 4.87
CA ASN A 28 -9.27 5.68 5.05
C ASN A 28 -10.56 4.84 4.95
N GLY A 29 -10.48 3.53 5.19
CA GLY A 29 -11.63 2.62 5.14
C GLY A 29 -12.00 2.08 3.75
N TYR A 30 -11.43 2.62 2.67
CA TYR A 30 -11.75 2.15 1.30
C TYR A 30 -11.16 0.78 1.02
N VAL A 31 -11.99 -0.11 0.49
CA VAL A 31 -11.61 -1.48 0.10
C VAL A 31 -11.73 -1.68 -1.40
N THR A 32 -11.10 -2.73 -1.93
CA THR A 32 -11.05 -2.97 -3.37
C THR A 32 -12.46 -3.06 -3.97
N PRO A 33 -12.77 -2.34 -5.06
CA PRO A 33 -14.04 -2.49 -5.76
C PRO A 33 -14.15 -3.86 -6.44
N PHE A 34 -15.33 -4.44 -6.40
CA PHE A 34 -15.69 -5.70 -7.05
C PHE A 34 -16.38 -5.49 -8.40
N THR A 35 -16.96 -4.31 -8.61
CA THR A 35 -17.64 -3.96 -9.87
C THR A 35 -17.10 -2.65 -10.44
N LEU A 36 -17.33 -2.43 -11.73
CA LEU A 36 -17.01 -1.16 -12.38
C LEU A 36 -17.84 -0.01 -11.77
N GLU A 37 -19.09 -0.28 -11.39
CA GLU A 37 -19.96 0.71 -10.74
C GLU A 37 -19.37 1.17 -9.41
N GLU A 38 -18.91 0.25 -8.56
CA GLU A 38 -18.23 0.59 -7.31
C GLU A 38 -16.95 1.40 -7.58
N ARG A 39 -16.15 1.02 -8.59
CA ARG A 39 -14.96 1.79 -8.95
C ARG A 39 -15.30 3.22 -9.40
N LEU A 40 -16.43 3.40 -10.09
CA LEU A 40 -16.95 4.73 -10.43
C LEU A 40 -17.48 5.48 -9.19
N MET A 41 -18.06 4.78 -8.22
CA MET A 41 -18.42 5.39 -6.92
C MET A 41 -17.18 5.89 -6.17
N HIS A 42 -16.07 5.13 -6.18
CA HIS A 42 -14.80 5.59 -5.62
C HIS A 42 -14.31 6.88 -6.30
N ILE A 43 -14.44 7.00 -7.62
CA ILE A 43 -14.11 8.22 -8.36
C ILE A 43 -14.99 9.38 -7.90
N ARG A 44 -16.31 9.21 -7.85
CA ARG A 44 -17.24 10.26 -7.39
C ARG A 44 -16.92 10.74 -5.98
N GLU A 45 -16.55 9.81 -5.09
CA GLU A 45 -16.17 10.14 -3.73
C GLU A 45 -14.82 10.89 -3.68
N ALA A 46 -13.86 10.53 -4.54
CA ALA A 46 -12.62 11.26 -4.68
C ALA A 46 -12.85 12.68 -5.24
N GLU A 47 -13.72 12.85 -6.25
CA GLU A 47 -14.12 14.15 -6.78
C GLU A 47 -14.76 15.04 -5.71
N ARG A 48 -15.73 14.50 -4.97
CA ARG A 48 -16.39 15.18 -3.84
C ARG A 48 -15.40 15.60 -2.75
N THR A 49 -14.48 14.70 -2.40
CA THR A 49 -13.52 14.93 -1.31
C THR A 49 -12.44 15.94 -1.70
N LEU A 50 -11.93 15.85 -2.92
CA LEU A 50 -10.81 16.66 -3.39
C LEU A 50 -11.25 18.02 -3.96
N GLY A 51 -12.50 18.14 -4.41
CA GLY A 51 -13.00 19.32 -5.11
C GLY A 51 -12.25 19.59 -6.43
N SER A 52 -11.56 18.58 -6.97
CA SER A 52 -10.72 18.71 -8.16
C SER A 52 -11.58 18.90 -9.41
N ALA A 53 -11.11 19.76 -10.31
CA ALA A 53 -11.71 19.97 -11.62
C ALA A 53 -11.07 19.09 -12.72
N ILE A 54 -10.02 18.33 -12.40
CA ILE A 54 -9.34 17.47 -13.37
C ILE A 54 -10.20 16.23 -13.62
N PRO A 55 -10.53 15.91 -14.89
CA PRO A 55 -11.31 14.73 -15.23
C PRO A 55 -10.65 13.42 -14.77
N TRP A 56 -11.46 12.49 -14.29
CA TRP A 56 -11.04 11.13 -13.94
C TRP A 56 -11.39 10.14 -15.04
N ILE A 57 -10.45 9.26 -15.36
CA ILE A 57 -10.64 8.09 -16.20
C ILE A 57 -10.65 6.86 -15.30
N CYS A 58 -11.71 6.08 -15.38
CA CYS A 58 -11.79 4.78 -14.71
C CYS A 58 -11.07 3.72 -15.54
N ASP A 59 -10.06 3.07 -14.96
CA ASP A 59 -9.46 1.87 -15.55
C ASP A 59 -10.43 0.69 -15.50
N THR A 60 -10.27 -0.27 -16.39
CA THR A 60 -11.10 -1.48 -16.46
C THR A 60 -10.91 -2.34 -15.20
N MET A 61 -11.85 -3.23 -14.91
CA MET A 61 -11.70 -4.15 -13.76
C MET A 61 -10.50 -5.10 -13.92
N ALA A 62 -10.00 -5.30 -15.14
CA ALA A 62 -8.76 -6.04 -15.45
C ALA A 62 -7.49 -5.18 -15.31
N ASN A 63 -7.62 -3.89 -14.95
CA ASN A 63 -6.51 -2.95 -14.77
C ASN A 63 -5.62 -2.79 -16.02
N ASP A 64 -6.22 -2.85 -17.20
CA ASP A 64 -5.50 -2.85 -18.49
C ASP A 64 -4.55 -1.65 -18.63
N LEU A 65 -5.00 -0.45 -18.25
CA LEU A 65 -4.20 0.76 -18.37
C LEU A 65 -3.07 0.80 -17.33
N LYS A 66 -3.35 0.38 -16.09
CA LYS A 66 -2.32 0.21 -15.05
C LYS A 66 -1.19 -0.71 -15.55
N HIS A 67 -1.53 -1.86 -16.12
CA HIS A 67 -0.55 -2.82 -16.63
C HIS A 67 0.22 -2.27 -17.84
N ALA A 68 -0.48 -1.66 -18.81
CA ALA A 68 0.14 -1.04 -19.97
C ALA A 68 1.13 0.08 -19.60
N LEU A 69 0.88 0.79 -18.50
CA LEU A 69 1.71 1.88 -17.99
C LEU A 69 2.76 1.43 -16.95
N GLY A 70 2.93 0.12 -16.74
CA GLY A 70 4.03 -0.43 -15.93
C GLY A 70 3.78 -0.47 -14.42
N ASP A 71 2.53 -0.62 -14.00
CA ASP A 71 2.09 -1.04 -12.66
C ASP A 71 2.45 -0.14 -11.45
N ALA A 72 3.15 0.96 -11.69
CA ALA A 72 3.48 1.89 -10.63
C ALA A 72 2.20 2.53 -10.06
N PRO A 73 2.04 2.63 -8.72
CA PRO A 73 0.77 3.01 -8.10
C PRO A 73 0.39 4.48 -8.32
N ASN A 74 1.37 5.38 -8.45
CA ASN A 74 1.13 6.83 -8.60
C ASN A 74 2.00 7.42 -9.74
N SER A 75 2.18 6.67 -10.82
CA SER A 75 2.94 7.09 -12.00
C SER A 75 2.34 8.29 -12.71
N GLU A 76 3.19 9.05 -13.41
CA GLU A 76 2.82 10.25 -14.15
C GLU A 76 3.46 10.23 -15.54
N PHE A 77 2.70 10.62 -16.56
CA PHE A 77 3.09 10.59 -17.96
C PHE A 77 2.75 11.92 -18.62
N ILE A 78 3.59 12.37 -19.54
CA ILE A 78 3.27 13.43 -20.50
C ILE A 78 3.33 12.80 -21.88
N ILE A 79 2.22 12.92 -22.62
CA ILE A 79 2.05 12.37 -23.96
C ILE A 79 1.89 13.55 -24.92
N ASP A 80 2.67 13.58 -25.99
CA ASP A 80 2.61 14.63 -27.00
C ASP A 80 1.43 14.42 -27.99
N PRO A 81 1.15 15.38 -28.89
CA PRO A 81 0.05 15.27 -29.87
C PRO A 81 0.19 14.09 -30.84
N ASP A 82 1.40 13.55 -31.04
CA ASP A 82 1.65 12.36 -31.87
C ASP A 82 1.42 11.05 -31.10
N GLY A 83 1.03 11.13 -29.82
CA GLY A 83 0.79 9.97 -28.95
C GLY A 83 2.06 9.40 -28.34
N LYS A 84 3.20 10.10 -28.37
CA LYS A 84 4.46 9.62 -27.79
C LYS A 84 4.60 10.07 -26.35
N VAL A 85 5.06 9.17 -25.49
CA VAL A 85 5.42 9.48 -24.11
C VAL A 85 6.73 10.28 -24.10
N VAL A 86 6.66 11.59 -23.87
CA VAL A 86 7.82 12.49 -23.85
C VAL A 86 8.42 12.67 -22.45
N ARG A 87 7.65 12.37 -21.40
CA ARG A 87 8.12 12.29 -20.01
C ARG A 87 7.39 11.17 -19.28
N ARG A 88 8.11 10.43 -18.42
CA ARG A 88 7.56 9.38 -17.55
C ARG A 88 8.18 9.46 -16.17
N ARG A 89 7.35 9.34 -15.13
CA ARG A 89 7.79 9.24 -13.73
C ARG A 89 7.09 8.08 -13.05
N SER A 90 7.83 7.34 -12.23
CA SER A 90 7.26 6.27 -11.40
C SER A 90 6.42 6.78 -10.23
N TRP A 91 6.55 8.07 -9.90
CA TRP A 91 5.78 8.77 -8.89
C TRP A 91 5.53 10.21 -9.33
N SER A 92 4.29 10.67 -9.24
CA SER A 92 3.90 12.04 -9.60
C SER A 92 4.68 13.06 -8.78
N ASN A 93 5.17 14.09 -9.46
CA ASN A 93 5.92 15.17 -8.85
C ASN A 93 5.50 16.50 -9.49
N PRO A 94 4.59 17.26 -8.84
CA PRO A 94 4.07 18.51 -9.38
C PRO A 94 5.15 19.54 -9.72
N VAL A 95 6.24 19.61 -8.94
CA VAL A 95 7.34 20.56 -9.21
C VAL A 95 8.05 20.19 -10.51
N ALA A 96 8.36 18.90 -10.69
CA ALA A 96 8.97 18.42 -11.93
C ALA A 96 8.01 18.53 -13.12
N LEU A 97 6.72 18.25 -12.93
CA LEU A 97 5.70 18.40 -13.96
C LEU A 97 5.64 19.84 -14.47
N ARG A 98 5.62 20.83 -13.57
CA ARG A 98 5.60 22.25 -13.96
C ARG A 98 6.81 22.59 -14.82
N ARG A 99 8.02 22.25 -14.38
CA ARG A 99 9.26 22.51 -15.14
C ARG A 99 9.23 21.86 -16.52
N ASP A 100 8.74 20.63 -16.61
CA ASP A 100 8.65 19.94 -17.89
C ASP A 100 7.62 20.61 -18.82
N LEU A 101 6.52 21.13 -18.30
CA LEU A 101 5.56 21.91 -19.10
C LEU A 101 6.08 23.30 -19.48
N GLU A 102 6.92 23.92 -18.64
CA GLU A 102 7.62 25.17 -19.00
C GLU A 102 8.56 24.95 -20.19
N GLU A 103 9.26 23.81 -20.23
CA GLU A 103 10.14 23.43 -21.34
C GLU A 103 9.35 23.09 -22.61
N LEU A 104 8.25 22.34 -22.48
CA LEU A 104 7.50 21.80 -23.62
C LEU A 104 6.49 22.78 -24.21
N VAL A 105 5.87 23.62 -23.37
CA VAL A 105 4.73 24.50 -23.74
C VAL A 105 5.07 25.97 -23.52
N GLY A 106 6.08 26.27 -22.71
CA GLY A 106 6.51 27.62 -22.37
C GLY A 106 6.05 28.07 -20.99
N ALA A 107 6.85 28.92 -20.35
CA ALA A 107 6.62 29.39 -19.00
C ALA A 107 5.33 30.22 -18.84
N VAL A 108 4.75 30.15 -17.65
CA VAL A 108 3.58 30.94 -17.24
C VAL A 108 4.07 32.13 -16.43
N GLU A 109 3.71 33.34 -16.86
CA GLU A 109 4.22 34.59 -16.27
C GLU A 109 3.79 34.78 -14.80
N HIS A 110 2.56 34.41 -14.49
CA HIS A 110 1.99 34.46 -13.15
C HIS A 110 1.45 33.09 -12.73
N PRO A 111 2.32 32.15 -12.31
CA PRO A 111 1.90 30.82 -11.92
C PRO A 111 0.89 30.84 -10.78
N THR A 112 -0.20 30.10 -10.93
CA THR A 112 -1.22 29.91 -9.88
C THR A 112 -0.60 29.31 -8.62
N ARG A 113 -0.90 29.88 -7.46
CA ARG A 113 -0.54 29.39 -6.13
C ARG A 113 -1.66 28.55 -5.52
N VAL A 114 -1.35 27.79 -4.48
CA VAL A 114 -2.35 26.93 -3.81
C VAL A 114 -3.48 27.78 -3.22
N GLU A 115 -3.14 28.90 -2.59
CA GLU A 115 -4.08 29.90 -2.07
C GLU A 115 -4.99 30.56 -3.12
N ASP A 116 -4.66 30.46 -4.42
CA ASP A 116 -5.52 30.94 -5.50
C ASP A 116 -6.57 29.89 -5.91
N LEU A 117 -6.50 28.68 -5.34
CA LEU A 117 -7.44 27.60 -5.62
C LEU A 117 -8.61 27.62 -4.64
N ASP A 118 -9.80 27.88 -5.17
CA ASP A 118 -11.07 27.81 -4.43
C ASP A 118 -11.65 26.37 -4.46
N LEU A 119 -10.86 25.37 -4.04
CA LEU A 119 -11.33 23.97 -4.04
C LEU A 119 -12.36 23.75 -2.94
N VAL A 120 -13.61 23.47 -3.34
CA VAL A 120 -14.69 23.12 -2.42
C VAL A 120 -14.72 21.59 -2.25
N GLY A 121 -13.75 21.08 -1.48
CA GLY A 121 -13.74 19.69 -1.03
C GLY A 121 -14.60 19.49 0.22
N ALA A 122 -15.09 18.29 0.44
CA ALA A 122 -15.80 17.92 1.66
C ALA A 122 -15.06 16.80 2.41
N PRO A 123 -15.12 16.76 3.76
CA PRO A 123 -14.51 15.65 4.49
C PRO A 123 -15.17 14.32 4.11
N PRO A 124 -14.48 13.18 4.31
CA PRO A 124 -15.10 11.87 4.21
C PRO A 124 -16.36 11.78 5.07
N PRO A 125 -17.37 10.98 4.67
CA PRO A 125 -18.59 10.82 5.44
C PRO A 125 -18.29 10.40 6.88
N LYS A 126 -19.08 10.92 7.82
CA LYS A 126 -19.02 10.42 9.19
C LYS A 126 -19.59 9.01 9.21
N VAL A 127 -18.84 8.09 9.80
CA VAL A 127 -19.23 6.70 9.99
C VAL A 127 -19.56 6.43 11.45
N ALA A 128 -20.19 5.29 11.74
CA ALA A 128 -20.32 4.79 13.11
C ALA A 128 -18.94 4.63 13.79
N ALA A 129 -18.94 4.32 15.09
CA ALA A 129 -17.71 4.22 15.87
C ALA A 129 -16.68 3.26 15.22
N SER A 130 -15.40 3.62 15.31
CA SER A 130 -14.28 2.80 14.85
C SER A 130 -13.29 2.57 15.99
N GLY A 131 -12.56 1.47 15.98
CA GLY A 131 -11.64 1.07 17.05
C GLY A 131 -12.31 0.41 18.25
N VAL A 132 -13.56 -0.03 18.08
CA VAL A 132 -14.34 -0.82 19.02
C VAL A 132 -13.88 -2.27 19.01
N VAL A 133 -13.74 -2.87 17.83
CA VAL A 133 -13.26 -4.26 17.68
C VAL A 133 -11.76 -4.27 17.46
N PRO A 134 -10.99 -4.97 18.32
CA PRO A 134 -9.55 -5.10 18.13
C PRO A 134 -9.20 -5.79 16.82
N ARG A 135 -8.22 -5.23 16.12
CA ARG A 135 -7.70 -5.79 14.87
C ARG A 135 -6.97 -7.11 15.12
N VAL A 136 -7.21 -8.11 14.27
CA VAL A 136 -6.46 -9.37 14.28
C VAL A 136 -5.04 -9.12 13.76
N ARG A 137 -4.05 -9.67 14.47
CA ARG A 137 -2.65 -9.65 14.04
C ARG A 137 -2.29 -10.99 13.42
N PRO A 138 -2.01 -11.06 12.11
CA PRO A 138 -1.50 -12.27 11.49
C PRO A 138 -0.13 -12.65 12.09
N PRO A 139 0.20 -13.95 12.13
CA PRO A 139 1.46 -14.42 12.70
C PRO A 139 2.68 -14.07 11.84
N ASP A 140 2.48 -13.97 10.52
CA ASP A 140 3.51 -13.73 9.51
C ASP A 140 3.08 -12.66 8.52
N ARG A 141 3.98 -12.29 7.61
CA ARG A 141 3.68 -11.37 6.52
C ARG A 141 2.62 -11.97 5.59
N MET A 142 1.51 -11.27 5.44
CA MET A 142 0.41 -11.66 4.58
C MET A 142 0.55 -11.05 3.18
N SER A 143 0.16 -11.80 2.16
CA SER A 143 0.06 -11.33 0.78
C SER A 143 -1.37 -11.51 0.26
N PRO A 144 -1.92 -10.53 -0.48
CA PRO A 144 -3.27 -10.65 -1.02
C PRO A 144 -3.38 -11.86 -1.93
N VAL A 145 -4.53 -12.53 -1.86
CA VAL A 145 -4.88 -13.62 -2.77
C VAL A 145 -6.10 -13.25 -3.60
N THR A 146 -6.25 -13.88 -4.77
CA THR A 146 -7.34 -13.55 -5.68
C THR A 146 -8.69 -13.89 -5.07
N VAL A 147 -9.55 -12.89 -4.95
CA VAL A 147 -10.95 -13.02 -4.51
C VAL A 147 -11.86 -12.61 -5.65
N ILE A 148 -12.74 -13.53 -6.07
CA ILE A 148 -13.76 -13.27 -7.08
C ILE A 148 -15.13 -13.37 -6.40
N PRO A 149 -15.89 -12.27 -6.27
CA PRO A 149 -17.26 -12.32 -5.78
C PRO A 149 -18.14 -13.08 -6.77
N ARG A 150 -19.07 -13.88 -6.24
CA ARG A 150 -20.12 -14.49 -7.05
C ARG A 150 -21.28 -13.52 -7.20
N GLU A 151 -22.13 -13.76 -8.19
CA GLU A 151 -23.34 -12.97 -8.41
C GLU A 151 -24.17 -12.85 -7.12
N SER A 152 -24.66 -11.64 -6.87
CA SER A 152 -25.40 -11.26 -5.67
C SER A 152 -26.58 -10.40 -6.08
N SER A 153 -27.75 -10.62 -5.48
CA SER A 153 -28.95 -9.81 -5.68
C SER A 153 -28.90 -8.45 -4.97
N SER A 154 -27.85 -8.22 -4.18
CA SER A 154 -27.63 -6.99 -3.42
C SER A 154 -26.19 -6.50 -3.60
N PRO A 155 -25.94 -5.20 -3.44
CA PRO A 155 -24.59 -4.65 -3.42
C PRO A 155 -23.68 -5.36 -2.40
N PHE A 156 -22.36 -5.30 -2.63
CA PHE A 156 -21.37 -5.79 -1.67
C PHE A 156 -21.13 -4.77 -0.57
N TYR A 157 -22.10 -4.61 0.33
CA TYR A 157 -22.01 -3.76 1.51
C TYR A 157 -20.82 -4.14 2.40
N VAL A 158 -20.49 -5.44 2.43
CA VAL A 158 -19.32 -6.00 3.10
C VAL A 158 -18.47 -6.71 2.07
N LYS A 159 -17.19 -6.37 1.99
CA LYS A 159 -16.23 -6.96 1.06
C LYS A 159 -15.25 -7.88 1.77
N LEU A 160 -15.06 -9.06 1.19
CA LEU A 160 -14.04 -9.99 1.63
C LEU A 160 -12.66 -9.55 1.12
N ARG A 161 -11.74 -9.34 2.06
CA ARG A 161 -10.30 -9.32 1.80
C ARG A 161 -9.70 -10.62 2.29
N ALA A 162 -9.07 -11.38 1.41
CA ALA A 162 -8.34 -12.58 1.76
C ALA A 162 -6.84 -12.37 1.53
N GLU A 163 -6.02 -12.82 2.47
CA GLU A 163 -4.57 -12.78 2.36
C GLU A 163 -3.99 -14.09 2.90
N ALA A 164 -2.89 -14.56 2.35
CA ALA A 164 -2.23 -15.78 2.75
C ALA A 164 -0.78 -15.50 3.17
N ASP A 165 -0.28 -16.26 4.15
CA ASP A 165 1.14 -16.25 4.47
C ASP A 165 1.97 -16.94 3.37
N GLU A 166 3.29 -16.79 3.45
CA GLU A 166 4.21 -17.36 2.45
C GLU A 166 4.20 -18.89 2.44
N ASN A 167 3.98 -19.54 3.59
CA ASN A 167 3.96 -20.99 3.68
C ASN A 167 2.74 -21.55 2.94
N LEU A 168 1.57 -20.94 3.11
CA LEU A 168 0.36 -21.33 2.42
C LEU A 168 0.52 -21.19 0.90
N LEU A 169 1.06 -20.06 0.44
CA LEU A 169 1.27 -19.79 -0.99
C LEU A 169 2.29 -20.72 -1.64
N ARG A 170 3.34 -21.13 -0.94
CA ARG A 170 4.42 -21.96 -1.51
C ARG A 170 4.23 -23.46 -1.30
N GLN A 171 3.68 -23.85 -0.15
CA GLN A 171 3.65 -25.24 0.31
C GLN A 171 2.23 -25.79 0.41
N GLY A 172 1.20 -24.97 0.25
CA GLY A 172 -0.20 -25.37 0.44
C GLY A 172 -0.55 -25.62 1.91
N LYS A 173 0.25 -25.11 2.85
CA LYS A 173 -0.02 -25.19 4.29
C LYS A 173 0.42 -23.92 5.00
N GLY A 174 -0.50 -23.31 5.74
CA GLY A 174 -0.24 -22.10 6.51
C GLY A 174 -1.53 -21.35 6.81
N THR A 175 -1.38 -20.06 7.09
CA THR A 175 -2.44 -19.18 7.56
C THR A 175 -3.11 -18.47 6.38
N LEU A 176 -4.44 -18.53 6.35
CA LEU A 176 -5.30 -17.68 5.54
C LEU A 176 -6.00 -16.67 6.45
N TYR A 177 -5.78 -15.39 6.20
CA TYR A 177 -6.51 -14.29 6.81
C TYR A 177 -7.76 -14.00 5.99
N LEU A 178 -8.90 -13.89 6.67
CA LEU A 178 -10.17 -13.41 6.10
C LEU A 178 -10.62 -12.15 6.85
N GLY A 179 -10.70 -11.03 6.16
CA GLY A 179 -11.25 -9.78 6.66
C GLY A 179 -12.54 -9.44 5.95
N PHE A 180 -13.62 -9.20 6.69
CA PHE A 180 -14.90 -8.72 6.18
C PHE A 180 -15.03 -7.24 6.52
N HIS A 181 -14.92 -6.39 5.50
CA HIS A 181 -14.85 -4.93 5.66
C HIS A 181 -16.12 -4.29 5.10
N LEU A 182 -16.78 -3.44 5.87
CA LEU A 182 -17.86 -2.61 5.34
C LEU A 182 -17.29 -1.65 4.29
N ASP A 183 -17.98 -1.51 3.16
CA ASP A 183 -17.62 -0.51 2.17
C ASP A 183 -18.24 0.84 2.55
N PRO A 184 -17.42 1.87 2.87
CA PRO A 184 -17.91 3.17 3.29
C PRO A 184 -18.78 3.87 2.24
N LEU A 185 -18.67 3.49 0.97
CA LEU A 185 -19.46 4.08 -0.12
C LEU A 185 -20.96 3.78 -0.05
N TYR A 186 -21.35 2.75 0.69
CA TYR A 186 -22.76 2.45 0.94
C TYR A 186 -23.28 3.04 2.24
N HIS A 187 -22.44 3.77 2.99
CA HIS A 187 -22.82 4.41 4.25
C HIS A 187 -23.41 3.42 5.27
N VAL A 188 -22.92 2.17 5.23
CA VAL A 188 -23.40 1.10 6.10
C VAL A 188 -22.53 0.95 7.35
N HIS A 189 -23.14 0.42 8.41
CA HIS A 189 -22.47 0.01 9.63
C HIS A 189 -22.98 -1.34 10.13
N TRP A 190 -22.25 -1.92 11.09
CA TRP A 190 -22.72 -3.08 11.83
C TRP A 190 -23.78 -2.67 12.85
N ASN A 191 -24.83 -3.46 12.98
CA ASN A 191 -25.72 -3.42 14.12
C ASN A 191 -25.39 -4.59 15.06
N ASN A 192 -24.69 -4.30 16.15
CA ASN A 192 -24.22 -5.33 17.08
C ASN A 192 -25.33 -5.86 17.99
N LEU A 193 -26.54 -5.28 17.92
CA LEU A 193 -27.74 -5.82 18.55
C LEU A 193 -28.42 -6.89 17.68
N ALA A 194 -28.07 -6.96 16.40
CA ALA A 194 -28.52 -8.02 15.48
C ALA A 194 -27.62 -9.26 15.59
N ALA A 195 -27.96 -10.31 14.83
CA ALA A 195 -27.11 -11.49 14.74
C ALA A 195 -25.73 -11.10 14.16
N PRO A 196 -24.63 -11.61 14.74
CA PRO A 196 -23.30 -11.31 14.24
C PRO A 196 -23.08 -11.93 12.85
N LEU A 197 -22.11 -11.38 12.12
CA LEU A 197 -21.66 -11.95 10.86
C LEU A 197 -21.22 -13.40 11.06
N THR A 198 -21.66 -14.31 10.19
CA THR A 198 -21.17 -15.69 10.15
C THR A 198 -20.58 -16.01 8.80
N PHE A 199 -19.55 -16.85 8.76
CA PHE A 199 -19.03 -17.37 7.51
C PHE A 199 -18.81 -18.88 7.57
N SER A 200 -18.76 -19.49 6.39
CA SER A 200 -18.32 -20.87 6.20
C SER A 200 -17.41 -20.99 4.98
N ILE A 201 -16.50 -21.95 5.04
CA ILE A 201 -15.50 -22.24 4.01
C ILE A 201 -15.76 -23.64 3.50
N LYS A 202 -16.07 -23.75 2.21
CA LYS A 202 -16.08 -25.01 1.49
C LYS A 202 -14.74 -25.18 0.78
N THR A 203 -14.01 -26.22 1.15
CA THR A 203 -12.70 -26.55 0.57
C THR A 203 -12.88 -27.58 -0.56
N PRO A 204 -11.95 -27.60 -1.55
CA PRO A 204 -11.85 -28.70 -2.51
C PRO A 204 -11.31 -29.97 -1.83
N SER A 205 -11.45 -31.11 -2.51
CA SER A 205 -10.93 -32.39 -2.01
C SER A 205 -9.44 -32.33 -1.71
N GLY A 206 -9.03 -32.86 -0.55
CA GLY A 206 -7.64 -32.87 -0.12
C GLY A 206 -7.13 -31.56 0.49
N VAL A 207 -8.01 -30.56 0.66
CA VAL A 207 -7.73 -29.32 1.40
C VAL A 207 -8.62 -29.24 2.63
N GLU A 208 -8.03 -28.87 3.75
CA GLU A 208 -8.71 -28.66 5.03
C GLU A 208 -8.52 -27.20 5.46
N ALA A 209 -9.58 -26.61 6.02
CA ALA A 209 -9.58 -25.27 6.59
C ALA A 209 -10.10 -25.33 8.03
N THR A 210 -9.32 -24.82 8.99
CA THR A 210 -9.64 -24.89 10.42
C THR A 210 -9.54 -23.50 11.07
N PRO A 211 -10.63 -22.98 11.64
CA PRO A 211 -11.98 -23.54 11.60
C PRO A 211 -12.62 -23.37 10.20
N PRO A 212 -13.49 -24.30 9.75
CA PRO A 212 -14.19 -24.17 8.47
C PRO A 212 -15.38 -23.20 8.53
N ARG A 213 -15.65 -22.62 9.69
CA ARG A 213 -16.73 -21.67 9.96
C ARG A 213 -16.33 -20.73 11.08
N GLY A 214 -16.91 -19.55 11.11
CA GLY A 214 -16.70 -18.61 12.20
C GLY A 214 -17.86 -17.63 12.34
N GLU A 215 -17.84 -16.94 13.46
CA GLU A 215 -18.86 -15.98 13.89
C GLU A 215 -18.13 -14.72 14.38
N GLY A 216 -18.63 -13.55 14.02
CA GLY A 216 -18.11 -12.26 14.46
C GLY A 216 -18.12 -12.13 15.98
N PRO A 217 -17.25 -11.27 16.54
CA PRO A 217 -17.19 -11.06 17.98
C PRO A 217 -18.50 -10.47 18.50
N LYS A 218 -18.81 -10.75 19.76
CA LYS A 218 -19.81 -9.98 20.51
C LYS A 218 -19.22 -8.63 20.89
N VAL A 219 -19.94 -7.56 20.60
CA VAL A 219 -19.48 -6.19 20.76
C VAL A 219 -20.47 -5.43 21.62
N ASP A 220 -19.98 -4.77 22.67
CA ASP A 220 -20.82 -4.05 23.62
C ASP A 220 -21.39 -2.75 23.03
N ALA A 221 -20.64 -2.09 22.14
CA ALA A 221 -21.14 -0.92 21.43
C ALA A 221 -22.30 -1.32 20.51
N PRO A 222 -23.41 -0.56 20.44
CA PRO A 222 -24.58 -0.94 19.64
C PRO A 222 -24.30 -0.97 18.14
N ALA A 223 -23.33 -0.19 17.66
CA ALA A 223 -22.93 -0.12 16.27
C ALA A 223 -21.45 0.28 16.15
N ASP A 224 -20.80 -0.20 15.09
CA ASP A 224 -19.43 0.16 14.71
C ASP A 224 -19.19 -0.10 13.21
N VAL A 225 -18.01 0.27 12.71
CA VAL A 225 -17.56 0.00 11.33
C VAL A 225 -16.30 -0.86 11.22
N ASP A 226 -15.86 -1.46 12.34
CA ASP A 226 -14.61 -2.21 12.36
C ASP A 226 -14.73 -3.53 11.59
N PRO A 227 -13.67 -3.96 10.88
CA PRO A 227 -13.72 -5.20 10.13
C PRO A 227 -13.92 -6.41 11.05
N ARG A 228 -14.58 -7.44 10.52
CA ARG A 228 -14.66 -8.75 11.18
C ARG A 228 -13.58 -9.64 10.60
N GLU A 229 -12.57 -9.97 11.41
CA GLU A 229 -11.32 -10.55 10.93
C GLU A 229 -11.07 -11.92 11.57
N PHE A 230 -10.51 -12.86 10.79
CA PHE A 230 -10.31 -14.23 11.19
C PHE A 230 -9.00 -14.79 10.64
N LEU A 231 -8.37 -15.67 11.40
CA LEU A 231 -7.25 -16.50 10.95
C LEU A 231 -7.72 -17.94 10.80
N ILE A 232 -7.42 -18.52 9.65
CA ILE A 232 -7.82 -19.87 9.27
C ILE A 232 -6.54 -20.64 8.94
N GLU A 233 -6.33 -21.76 9.63
CA GLU A 233 -5.28 -22.70 9.26
C GLU A 233 -5.75 -23.50 8.05
N VAL A 234 -4.99 -23.42 6.96
CA VAL A 234 -5.25 -24.18 5.75
C VAL A 234 -4.14 -25.19 5.55
N SER A 235 -4.51 -26.42 5.20
CA SER A 235 -3.54 -27.47 4.86
C SER A 235 -4.03 -28.32 3.71
N GLY A 236 -3.10 -28.77 2.87
CA GLY A 236 -3.39 -29.54 1.67
C GLY A 236 -3.23 -28.68 0.42
N ALA A 237 -2.59 -29.25 -0.60
CA ALA A 237 -2.32 -28.54 -1.84
C ALA A 237 -3.44 -28.84 -2.86
N SER A 238 -4.12 -27.79 -3.32
CA SER A 238 -4.99 -27.85 -4.50
C SER A 238 -4.81 -26.61 -5.35
N ARG A 239 -5.03 -26.76 -6.66
CA ARG A 239 -5.16 -25.63 -7.60
C ARG A 239 -6.58 -25.06 -7.62
N ASP A 240 -7.54 -25.80 -7.05
CA ASP A 240 -8.93 -25.39 -6.99
C ASP A 240 -9.14 -24.34 -5.90
N SER A 241 -10.11 -23.47 -6.12
CA SER A 241 -10.44 -22.38 -5.21
C SER A 241 -11.30 -22.84 -4.03
N LEU A 242 -11.16 -22.14 -2.91
CA LEU A 242 -12.09 -22.21 -1.78
C LEU A 242 -13.37 -21.44 -2.13
N THR A 243 -14.51 -21.88 -1.60
CA THR A 243 -15.73 -21.06 -1.59
C THR A 243 -15.97 -20.54 -0.18
N VAL A 244 -15.98 -19.22 -0.01
CA VAL A 244 -16.33 -18.56 1.25
C VAL A 244 -17.75 -18.05 1.14
N HIS A 245 -18.63 -18.53 2.01
CA HIS A 245 -19.98 -18.01 2.16
C HIS A 245 -20.05 -17.15 3.41
N VAL A 246 -20.74 -16.01 3.34
CA VAL A 246 -20.92 -15.09 4.47
C VAL A 246 -22.37 -14.63 4.54
N ASP A 247 -22.88 -14.57 5.76
CA ASP A 247 -24.17 -14.02 6.11
C ASP A 247 -23.97 -12.89 7.11
N TYR A 248 -24.62 -11.75 6.89
CA TYR A 248 -24.46 -10.58 7.73
C TYR A 248 -25.66 -9.64 7.65
N PHE A 249 -25.72 -8.68 8.58
CA PHE A 249 -26.63 -7.55 8.51
C PHE A 249 -25.84 -6.27 8.25
N ALA A 250 -26.28 -5.50 7.25
CA ALA A 250 -25.81 -4.14 7.00
C ALA A 250 -26.94 -3.17 7.35
N CYS A 251 -26.60 -2.07 8.03
CA CYS A 251 -27.55 -1.03 8.39
C CYS A 251 -27.10 0.32 7.84
N ASN A 252 -28.04 1.10 7.34
CA ASN A 252 -27.83 2.46 6.88
C ASN A 252 -28.84 3.36 7.61
N ASP A 253 -28.34 4.21 8.50
CA ASP A 253 -29.16 5.12 9.30
C ASP A 253 -29.75 6.27 8.48
N ASP A 254 -29.01 6.76 7.47
CA ASP A 254 -29.45 7.86 6.60
C ASP A 254 -30.69 7.47 5.78
N GLU A 255 -30.75 6.19 5.35
CA GLU A 255 -31.86 5.61 4.62
C GLU A 255 -32.84 4.81 5.51
N GLY A 256 -32.54 4.67 6.80
CA GLY A 256 -33.42 4.07 7.81
C GLY A 256 -33.68 2.57 7.64
N TRP A 257 -32.70 1.78 7.17
CA TRP A 257 -32.86 0.33 7.00
C TRP A 257 -31.75 -0.51 7.60
N CYS A 258 -32.08 -1.75 7.96
CA CYS A 258 -31.17 -2.82 8.32
C CYS A 258 -31.56 -4.08 7.54
N ARG A 259 -30.67 -4.60 6.71
CA ARG A 259 -30.98 -5.71 5.78
C ARG A 259 -30.01 -6.87 5.96
N PRO A 260 -30.50 -8.12 5.99
CA PRO A 260 -29.65 -9.28 5.86
C PRO A 260 -29.10 -9.37 4.44
N ALA A 261 -27.87 -9.84 4.30
CA ALA A 261 -27.25 -10.17 3.03
C ALA A 261 -26.47 -11.48 3.16
N SER A 262 -26.56 -12.29 2.10
CA SER A 262 -25.90 -13.59 1.98
C SER A 262 -25.08 -13.58 0.70
N GLN A 263 -23.76 -13.72 0.81
CA GLN A 263 -22.84 -13.57 -0.31
C GLN A 263 -21.87 -14.75 -0.39
N GLN A 264 -21.33 -14.98 -1.58
CA GLN A 264 -20.33 -16.01 -1.81
C GLN A 264 -19.15 -15.45 -2.58
N TYR A 265 -17.97 -15.94 -2.22
CA TYR A 265 -16.71 -15.58 -2.83
C TYR A 265 -15.96 -16.83 -3.23
N THR A 266 -15.32 -16.78 -4.39
CA THR A 266 -14.32 -17.76 -4.80
C THR A 266 -12.95 -17.21 -4.42
N VAL A 267 -12.23 -17.91 -3.55
CA VAL A 267 -10.89 -17.53 -3.08
C VAL A 267 -9.87 -18.50 -3.66
N SER A 268 -9.02 -18.01 -4.55
CA SER A 268 -7.94 -18.81 -5.13
C SER A 268 -6.67 -18.55 -4.33
N LEU A 269 -5.98 -19.60 -3.87
CA LEU A 269 -4.73 -19.49 -3.10
C LEU A 269 -3.53 -19.15 -4.01
N GLN A 270 -3.65 -18.04 -4.73
CA GLN A 270 -2.65 -17.49 -5.65
C GLN A 270 -2.52 -16.00 -5.34
N TYR A 271 -1.28 -15.50 -5.43
CA TYR A 271 -1.01 -14.09 -5.22
C TYR A 271 -1.81 -13.22 -6.18
N ASP A 272 -2.47 -12.19 -5.64
CA ASP A 272 -3.17 -11.19 -6.43
C ASP A 272 -2.26 -9.96 -6.66
N PRO A 273 -1.76 -9.73 -7.89
CA PRO A 273 -0.91 -8.57 -8.19
C PRO A 273 -1.62 -7.22 -8.05
N ASP A 274 -2.95 -7.20 -8.06
CA ASP A 274 -3.78 -5.99 -7.97
C ASP A 274 -4.50 -5.86 -6.62
N GLY A 275 -4.34 -6.84 -5.73
CA GLY A 275 -4.95 -6.86 -4.41
C GLY A 275 -4.39 -5.83 -3.42
N GLY A 276 -3.31 -5.13 -3.79
CA GLY A 276 -2.70 -4.07 -3.01
C GLY A 276 -2.09 -4.53 -1.67
N THR A 277 -1.45 -3.60 -0.96
CA THR A 277 -0.78 -3.88 0.31
C THR A 277 -1.36 -3.05 1.44
N VAL A 278 -1.80 -3.68 2.51
CA VAL A 278 -2.27 -2.99 3.71
C VAL A 278 -1.07 -2.45 4.48
N ARG A 279 -1.12 -1.17 4.87
CA ARG A 279 -0.10 -0.56 5.71
C ARG A 279 -0.57 -0.49 7.15
N GLY A 280 0.29 -0.85 8.09
CA GLY A 280 0.08 -0.52 9.50
C GLY A 280 -0.79 -1.49 10.30
N ARG A 281 -1.18 -2.66 9.75
CA ARG A 281 -1.82 -3.72 10.56
C ARG A 281 -0.90 -4.19 11.71
N ASP A 282 0.42 -4.07 11.53
CA ASP A 282 1.46 -4.39 12.53
C ASP A 282 1.71 -3.28 13.56
N ARG A 283 1.15 -2.08 13.37
CA ARG A 283 1.27 -0.98 14.31
C ARG A 283 -0.06 -0.88 15.05
N GLY A 284 -0.06 -1.30 16.33
CA GLY A 284 -1.20 -1.11 17.23
C GLY A 284 -1.70 0.35 17.25
N PRO A 285 -2.83 0.63 17.92
CA PRO A 285 -3.55 1.89 17.80
C PRO A 285 -2.60 3.08 17.96
N MET A 286 -2.29 3.79 16.87
CA MET A 286 -1.72 5.12 16.98
C MET A 286 -2.88 6.04 17.30
N ASP A 287 -2.84 6.61 18.51
CA ASP A 287 -3.70 7.72 18.92
C ASP A 287 -3.77 8.75 17.79
N ASN A 288 -4.95 8.89 17.20
CA ASN A 288 -5.29 9.89 16.19
C ASN A 288 -5.44 11.30 16.83
N ARG A 289 -4.49 11.68 17.69
CA ARG A 289 -4.37 13.01 18.30
C ARG A 289 -3.08 13.70 17.90
N ALA A 290 -2.76 13.77 16.60
CA ALA A 290 -1.76 14.70 16.09
C ALA A 290 -1.79 14.86 14.56
N ARG A 291 -2.91 15.32 13.99
CA ARG A 291 -2.88 16.00 12.69
C ARG A 291 -3.75 17.24 12.73
N GLY A 292 -3.22 18.26 13.40
CA GLY A 292 -3.72 19.62 13.39
C GLY A 292 -2.79 20.51 14.22
N GLY A 293 -1.82 21.18 13.59
CA GLY A 293 -1.02 22.23 14.23
C GLY A 293 0.46 22.25 13.83
N PRO A 294 1.08 23.44 13.63
CA PRO A 294 2.35 23.61 12.92
C PRO A 294 3.60 23.41 13.80
N LEU A 295 4.73 23.15 13.11
CA LEU A 295 6.13 23.21 13.55
C LEU A 295 6.42 23.64 15.00
N ALA A 296 6.90 22.72 15.85
CA ALA A 296 8.00 22.97 16.80
C ALA A 296 8.37 21.73 17.66
N GLN A 297 9.69 21.46 17.69
CA GLN A 297 10.50 20.95 18.81
C GLN A 297 10.36 19.48 19.31
N ARG A 298 11.45 18.72 19.13
CA ARG A 298 11.75 17.44 19.80
C ARG A 298 12.30 17.69 21.22
N PRO A 299 12.12 16.73 22.13
CA PRO A 299 13.18 16.41 23.08
C PRO A 299 13.50 14.90 23.17
N GLY A 300 14.80 14.57 23.12
CA GLY A 300 15.52 13.66 24.04
C GLY A 300 15.33 12.12 23.98
N PRO A 301 16.41 11.30 24.04
CA PRO A 301 16.37 9.84 23.90
C PRO A 301 16.37 9.06 25.24
N ARG A 302 15.96 7.79 25.22
CA ARG A 302 16.15 6.82 26.31
C ARG A 302 16.17 5.36 25.78
N PRO A 303 16.68 4.35 26.53
CA PRO A 303 17.90 3.62 26.17
C PRO A 303 17.71 2.09 26.00
N GLU A 304 18.82 1.43 25.67
CA GLU A 304 19.06 0.00 25.41
C GLU A 304 18.62 -0.99 26.51
N SER A 305 18.23 -2.21 26.10
CA SER A 305 18.63 -3.49 26.74
C SER A 305 18.10 -4.71 25.96
N GLY A 306 19.00 -5.64 25.56
CA GLY A 306 18.67 -7.05 25.22
C GLY A 306 18.88 -7.95 26.46
N PRO A 307 19.24 -9.26 26.35
CA PRO A 307 19.19 -10.20 25.22
C PRO A 307 18.73 -11.65 25.62
N THR A 308 18.98 -12.64 24.72
CA THR A 308 19.00 -14.14 24.84
C THR A 308 17.76 -14.89 24.30
N GLY A 309 17.81 -15.91 23.44
CA GLY A 309 18.84 -16.76 22.78
C GLY A 309 18.24 -18.18 22.56
N ARG A 310 18.17 -18.83 21.38
CA ARG A 310 19.18 -19.69 20.68
C ARG A 310 18.53 -20.47 19.46
N PRO A 311 19.28 -21.14 18.54
CA PRO A 311 19.13 -21.13 17.07
C PRO A 311 19.03 -22.58 16.44
N PRO A 312 19.39 -22.91 15.16
CA PRO A 312 19.65 -22.14 13.92
C PRO A 312 18.95 -22.67 12.63
N GLU A 313 18.76 -21.80 11.61
CA GLU A 313 19.19 -22.00 10.20
C GLU A 313 18.78 -20.79 9.33
N THR A 314 19.62 -20.48 8.34
CA THR A 314 19.80 -19.20 7.62
C THR A 314 18.55 -18.60 6.92
N ARG A 315 18.15 -17.38 7.31
CA ARG A 315 17.27 -16.48 6.54
C ARG A 315 17.87 -15.07 6.38
N LEU A 316 17.69 -14.49 5.20
CA LEU A 316 18.22 -13.21 4.70
C LEU A 316 17.44 -11.96 5.21
N ASP A 317 16.90 -12.01 6.42
CA ASP A 317 15.93 -11.01 6.91
C ASP A 317 16.54 -9.86 7.75
N ASP A 318 17.83 -9.94 8.11
CA ASP A 318 18.52 -8.95 8.96
C ASP A 318 19.51 -8.04 8.20
N VAL A 319 19.09 -7.46 7.08
CA VAL A 319 19.92 -6.49 6.35
C VAL A 319 19.47 -5.07 6.69
N GLU A 320 20.19 -4.42 7.62
CA GLU A 320 20.09 -2.98 7.89
C GLU A 320 20.33 -2.20 6.59
N ARG A 321 19.64 -1.06 6.41
CA ARG A 321 19.79 -0.21 5.23
C ARG A 321 20.26 1.18 5.60
N VAL A 322 21.24 1.69 4.87
CA VAL A 322 21.67 3.08 4.93
C VAL A 322 21.52 3.73 3.56
N MET A 323 21.11 4.99 3.55
CA MET A 323 21.08 5.83 2.35
C MET A 323 21.92 7.08 2.59
N GLY A 324 22.74 7.46 1.61
CA GLY A 324 23.63 8.60 1.76
C GLY A 324 24.40 8.93 0.49
N LEU A 325 25.48 9.70 0.67
CA LEU A 325 26.45 10.01 -0.36
C LEU A 325 27.73 9.25 -0.10
N VAL A 326 28.33 8.67 -1.14
CA VAL A 326 29.69 8.13 -1.07
C VAL A 326 30.63 9.29 -0.76
N VAL A 327 31.40 9.19 0.32
CA VAL A 327 32.44 10.16 0.69
C VAL A 327 33.77 9.71 0.09
N ARG A 328 34.08 8.42 0.26
CA ARG A 328 35.24 7.73 -0.31
C ARG A 328 34.94 6.25 -0.44
N ALA A 329 35.61 5.58 -1.37
CA ALA A 329 35.68 4.13 -1.47
C ALA A 329 37.15 3.73 -1.60
N ASP A 330 37.55 2.68 -0.88
CA ASP A 330 38.89 2.10 -0.93
C ASP A 330 38.79 0.68 -1.46
N ALA A 331 39.24 0.49 -2.70
CA ALA A 331 39.19 -0.81 -3.35
C ALA A 331 40.19 -1.81 -2.75
N ALA A 332 41.34 -1.35 -2.24
CA ALA A 332 42.37 -2.21 -1.67
C ALA A 332 41.93 -2.78 -0.32
N HIS A 333 41.27 -1.95 0.51
CA HIS A 333 40.76 -2.36 1.82
C HIS A 333 39.29 -2.78 1.79
N ARG A 334 38.65 -2.77 0.60
CA ARG A 334 37.23 -3.08 0.38
C ARG A 334 36.31 -2.31 1.33
N THR A 335 36.53 -1.02 1.53
CA THR A 335 35.70 -0.18 2.39
C THR A 335 35.00 0.93 1.62
N ILE A 336 33.83 1.34 2.11
CA ILE A 336 33.08 2.49 1.61
C ILE A 336 32.66 3.37 2.78
N GLN A 337 32.92 4.66 2.69
CA GLN A 337 32.44 5.64 3.65
C GLN A 337 31.23 6.37 3.07
N VAL A 338 30.14 6.40 3.84
CA VAL A 338 28.85 6.97 3.41
C VAL A 338 28.41 8.03 4.40
N ARG A 339 28.08 9.23 3.89
CA ARG A 339 27.49 10.33 4.66
C ARG A 339 25.97 10.25 4.58
N GLY A 340 25.33 9.99 5.72
CA GLY A 340 23.87 9.93 5.81
C GLY A 340 23.21 11.31 5.87
N ARG A 341 21.87 11.35 5.87
CA ARG A 341 21.05 12.58 5.90
C ARG A 341 21.30 13.51 7.11
N GLY A 342 21.86 12.98 8.20
CA GLY A 342 22.23 13.75 9.38
C GLY A 342 23.66 14.29 9.38
N GLY A 343 24.39 14.19 8.26
CA GLY A 343 25.80 14.59 8.16
C GLY A 343 26.80 13.62 8.78
N LEU A 344 26.33 12.62 9.54
CA LEU A 344 27.16 11.57 10.11
C LEU A 344 27.72 10.66 9.00
N GLU A 345 29.04 10.50 9.01
CA GLU A 345 29.75 9.57 8.14
C GLU A 345 29.92 8.22 8.84
N ARG A 346 29.68 7.14 8.10
CA ARG A 346 29.88 5.77 8.58
C ARG A 346 30.69 5.00 7.56
N GLU A 347 31.59 4.17 8.05
CA GLU A 347 32.38 3.26 7.23
C GLU A 347 31.72 1.87 7.20
N PHE A 348 31.73 1.25 6.02
CA PHE A 348 31.21 -0.08 5.78
C PHE A 348 32.27 -0.91 5.08
N HIS A 349 32.45 -2.16 5.52
CA HIS A 349 33.35 -3.13 4.90
C HIS A 349 32.55 -3.98 3.91
N LEU A 350 32.99 -4.05 2.67
CA LEU A 350 32.37 -4.87 1.64
C LEU A 350 32.77 -6.33 1.86
N THR A 351 31.76 -7.18 2.04
CA THR A 351 31.94 -8.64 2.06
C THR A 351 32.49 -9.15 0.73
N ASP A 352 33.09 -10.33 0.70
CA ASP A 352 33.65 -10.91 -0.53
C ASP A 352 32.56 -11.22 -1.57
N ASP A 353 31.34 -11.51 -1.11
CA ASP A 353 30.14 -11.74 -1.91
C ASP A 353 29.30 -10.47 -2.14
N ALA A 354 29.81 -9.29 -1.78
CA ALA A 354 29.06 -8.05 -1.91
C ALA A 354 28.67 -7.75 -3.36
N VAL A 355 27.39 -7.49 -3.60
CA VAL A 355 26.87 -7.11 -4.92
C VAL A 355 26.88 -5.59 -5.06
N LEU A 356 27.75 -5.08 -5.93
CA LEU A 356 27.87 -3.65 -6.23
C LEU A 356 27.23 -3.34 -7.58
N ILE A 357 26.39 -2.31 -7.61
CA ILE A 357 25.70 -1.83 -8.81
C ILE A 357 25.88 -0.32 -8.90
N VAL A 358 26.50 0.18 -9.97
CA VAL A 358 26.63 1.63 -10.26
C VAL A 358 25.88 1.92 -11.55
N ASP A 359 24.94 2.86 -11.53
CA ASP A 359 24.14 3.27 -12.69
C ASP A 359 23.48 2.09 -13.45
N GLY A 360 23.04 1.09 -12.68
CA GLY A 360 22.34 -0.11 -13.18
C GLY A 360 23.24 -1.22 -13.72
N ARG A 361 24.57 -1.06 -13.65
CA ARG A 361 25.54 -2.08 -14.09
C ARG A 361 26.29 -2.65 -12.90
N ARG A 362 26.66 -3.94 -12.97
CA ARG A 362 27.55 -4.56 -11.99
C ARG A 362 28.88 -3.80 -11.99
N ALA A 363 29.39 -3.52 -10.80
CA ALA A 363 30.55 -2.68 -10.59
C ALA A 363 31.48 -3.30 -9.54
N GLU A 364 32.68 -2.74 -9.44
CA GLU A 364 33.68 -3.05 -8.43
C GLU A 364 33.82 -1.90 -7.42
N PRO A 365 34.44 -2.11 -6.24
CA PRO A 365 34.58 -1.07 -5.23
C PRO A 365 35.27 0.20 -5.75
N GLY A 366 36.18 0.08 -6.72
CA GLY A 366 36.88 1.20 -7.35
C GLY A 366 36.01 2.07 -8.27
N ASP A 367 34.83 1.59 -8.68
CA ASP A 367 33.90 2.34 -9.55
C ASP A 367 33.01 3.31 -8.75
N LEU A 368 33.08 3.26 -7.42
CA LEU A 368 32.34 4.15 -6.52
C LEU A 368 33.09 5.50 -6.39
N ALA A 369 32.45 6.56 -6.89
CA ALA A 369 33.00 7.91 -6.86
C ALA A 369 32.40 8.75 -5.72
N PRO A 370 33.18 9.64 -5.08
CA PRO A 370 32.66 10.62 -4.13
C PRO A 370 31.48 11.43 -4.71
N GLY A 371 30.45 11.66 -3.90
CA GLY A 371 29.24 12.38 -4.29
C GLY A 371 28.16 11.53 -4.96
N GLN A 372 28.42 10.26 -5.28
CA GLN A 372 27.36 9.35 -5.75
C GLN A 372 26.33 9.08 -4.65
N ARG A 373 25.04 9.04 -5.00
CA ARG A 373 24.00 8.61 -4.07
C ARG A 373 24.06 7.10 -3.95
N VAL A 374 24.10 6.60 -2.72
CA VAL A 374 24.19 5.17 -2.45
C VAL A 374 23.07 4.70 -1.53
N VAL A 375 22.52 3.54 -1.86
CA VAL A 375 21.70 2.71 -0.98
C VAL A 375 22.50 1.45 -0.68
N LEU A 376 22.75 1.19 0.60
CA LEU A 376 23.59 0.07 1.02
C LEU A 376 22.83 -0.79 2.03
N GLY A 377 22.78 -2.08 1.75
CA GLY A 377 22.35 -3.11 2.68
C GLY A 377 23.55 -3.70 3.39
N PHE A 378 23.55 -3.68 4.71
CA PHE A 378 24.62 -4.22 5.55
C PHE A 378 24.07 -5.01 6.73
N ARG A 379 24.93 -5.82 7.32
CA ARG A 379 24.74 -6.44 8.63
C ARG A 379 25.87 -6.01 9.55
N ARG A 380 25.72 -6.17 10.85
CA ARG A 380 26.85 -6.00 11.78
C ARG A 380 27.52 -7.35 12.00
N SER A 381 28.85 -7.38 11.95
CA SER A 381 29.61 -8.52 12.45
C SER A 381 29.59 -8.56 13.98
N GLU A 382 30.03 -9.68 14.55
CA GLU A 382 30.10 -9.87 16.01
C GLU A 382 31.02 -8.83 16.70
N ASP A 383 32.04 -8.34 16.01
CA ASP A 383 32.93 -7.25 16.47
C ASP A 383 32.34 -5.84 16.21
N GLY A 384 31.08 -5.76 15.77
CA GLY A 384 30.34 -4.52 15.58
C GLY A 384 30.62 -3.77 14.27
N LYS A 385 31.45 -4.31 13.38
CA LYS A 385 31.71 -3.69 12.06
C LYS A 385 30.51 -3.82 11.15
N ALA A 386 30.25 -2.77 10.36
CA ALA A 386 29.17 -2.78 9.39
C ALA A 386 29.64 -3.46 8.10
N LEU A 387 29.17 -4.69 7.85
CA LEU A 387 29.49 -5.51 6.69
C LEU A 387 28.44 -5.31 5.58
N ALA A 388 28.81 -4.56 4.56
CA ALA A 388 28.01 -4.32 3.37
C ALA A 388 27.90 -5.57 2.50
N MET A 389 26.66 -5.95 2.16
CA MET A 389 26.36 -7.09 1.30
C MET A 389 25.79 -6.65 -0.06
N ARG A 390 25.16 -5.48 -0.12
CA ARG A 390 24.66 -4.91 -1.37
C ARG A 390 24.83 -3.42 -1.40
N VAL A 391 25.41 -2.89 -2.47
CA VAL A 391 25.61 -1.46 -2.69
C VAL A 391 25.00 -1.09 -4.03
N THR A 392 24.14 -0.07 -4.04
CA THR A 392 23.59 0.48 -5.28
C THR A 392 23.84 1.97 -5.31
N ALA A 393 24.67 2.43 -6.24
CA ALA A 393 25.07 3.81 -6.41
C ALA A 393 24.56 4.40 -7.72
N ARG A 394 24.33 5.72 -7.73
CA ARG A 394 23.95 6.49 -8.93
C ARG A 394 24.72 7.80 -9.05
N THR A 395 25.13 8.12 -10.27
CA THR A 395 25.81 9.38 -10.60
C THR A 395 24.77 10.48 -10.85
N GLY A 396 24.92 11.65 -10.22
CA GLY A 396 24.15 12.86 -10.60
C GLY A 396 22.76 13.06 -9.98
N GLY A 397 22.55 12.75 -8.70
CA GLY A 397 21.32 13.13 -8.00
C GLY A 397 21.60 14.10 -6.84
N THR A 398 20.98 15.28 -6.85
CA THR A 398 20.99 16.18 -5.68
C THR A 398 20.18 15.58 -4.53
N TYR A 399 20.65 15.76 -3.29
CA TYR A 399 19.97 15.29 -2.09
C TYR A 399 18.82 16.19 -1.68
#